data_AF-A0AAE2C6M1-F1
#
_entry.id   AF-A0AAE2C6M1-F1
#
_cell.length_a   1.000
_cell.length_b   1.000
_cell.length_c   1.000
_cell.angle_alpha   90.00
_cell.angle_beta   90.00
_cell.angle_gamma   90.00
#
_symmetry.space_group_name_H-M   'P 1'
#
loop_
_entity.id
_entity.type
_entity.pdbx_description
1 polymer ?
#
loop_
_entity_poly.entity_id
_entity_poly.type
_entity_poly.pdbx_seq_one_letter_code
_entity_poly.pdbx_strand_id
1 'polypeptide(L)'
;MSEGQKFVKEIYEALRSSPQWNEILFVIIYDEHGGFYDHVPPPVTGVPSPDDIVGPEPYKFKFDGLGVRVPAILVSPWIEPGTVLHGPSGPYPTSEFEHSSIPATVKKIFNLREFLTKRDAWAGTFECVLNRSSPRTDCPVSLPEPVKMREIEANYEDAKLSEFQEELVQLCAVLKGEHAQDHFPHRLVQDMKVFQAVEYVGGAFQKFKDDCDNAIRNGADESHIVCSLAPHQPKRRVSRSFARKLCSCLTCGPN
;
A
#
# COMPACT_ATOMS: atom_id res chain seq x y z
N MET A 1 -14.60 -6.08 -4.02
CA MET A 1 -13.93 -7.13 -4.83
C MET A 1 -14.71 -7.50 -6.11
N SER A 2 -16.05 -7.47 -6.17
CA SER A 2 -16.79 -7.72 -7.43
C SER A 2 -16.42 -6.73 -8.54
N GLU A 3 -16.28 -5.45 -8.22
CA GLU A 3 -15.95 -4.41 -9.21
C GLU A 3 -14.57 -4.61 -9.83
N GLY A 4 -13.58 -5.04 -9.05
CA GLY A 4 -12.24 -5.35 -9.58
C GLY A 4 -12.27 -6.53 -10.56
N GLN A 5 -13.01 -7.59 -10.22
CA GLN A 5 -13.21 -8.73 -11.12
C GLN A 5 -13.99 -8.33 -12.38
N LYS A 6 -14.96 -7.43 -12.25
CA LYS A 6 -15.71 -6.88 -13.37
C LYS A 6 -14.81 -6.08 -14.30
N PHE A 7 -13.94 -5.24 -13.75
CA PHE A 7 -12.97 -4.49 -14.53
C PHE A 7 -11.99 -5.39 -15.29
N VAL A 8 -11.46 -6.44 -14.63
CA VAL A 8 -10.60 -7.44 -15.30
C VAL A 8 -11.35 -8.14 -16.44
N LYS A 9 -12.62 -8.51 -16.23
CA LYS A 9 -13.48 -9.09 -17.28
C LYS A 9 -13.67 -8.15 -18.46
N GLU A 10 -14.00 -6.88 -18.20
CA GLU A 10 -14.19 -5.87 -19.25
C GLU A 10 -12.92 -5.71 -20.10
N ILE A 11 -11.74 -5.66 -19.48
CA ILE A 11 -10.46 -5.63 -20.20
C ILE A 11 -10.24 -6.91 -21.00
N TYR A 12 -10.44 -8.08 -20.38
CA TYR A 12 -10.27 -9.36 -21.06
C TYR A 12 -11.15 -9.45 -22.32
N GLU A 13 -12.43 -9.13 -22.22
CA GLU A 13 -13.38 -9.21 -23.34
C GLU A 13 -13.06 -8.20 -24.44
N ALA A 14 -12.56 -7.01 -24.07
CA ALA A 14 -12.06 -6.03 -25.03
C ALA A 14 -10.82 -6.55 -25.79
N LEU A 15 -9.84 -7.15 -25.09
CA LEU A 15 -8.66 -7.73 -25.72
C LEU A 15 -9.01 -8.98 -26.55
N ARG A 16 -9.96 -9.79 -26.07
CA ARG A 16 -10.39 -11.04 -26.71
C ARG A 16 -11.15 -10.82 -28.02
N SER A 17 -11.87 -9.71 -28.12
CA SER A 17 -12.58 -9.28 -29.33
C SER A 17 -11.70 -8.50 -30.30
N SER A 18 -10.49 -8.10 -29.88
CA SER A 18 -9.54 -7.40 -30.73
C SER A 18 -9.00 -8.28 -31.86
N PRO A 19 -8.77 -7.73 -33.07
CA PRO A 19 -8.08 -8.46 -34.14
C PRO A 19 -6.65 -8.87 -33.74
N GLN A 20 -6.04 -8.21 -32.75
CA GLN A 20 -4.70 -8.53 -32.24
C GLN A 20 -4.70 -9.60 -31.14
N TRP A 21 -5.82 -10.30 -30.85
CA TRP A 21 -5.87 -11.32 -29.79
C TRP A 21 -4.73 -12.34 -29.85
N ASN A 22 -4.37 -12.78 -31.06
CA ASN A 22 -3.27 -13.73 -31.29
C ASN A 22 -1.87 -13.11 -31.16
N GLU A 23 -1.75 -11.83 -30.81
CA GLU A 23 -0.48 -11.11 -30.62
C GLU A 23 -0.37 -10.53 -29.20
N ILE A 24 -1.28 -10.91 -28.30
CA ILE A 24 -1.37 -10.36 -26.96
C ILE A 24 -0.92 -11.38 -25.90
N LEU A 25 -0.08 -10.90 -24.98
CA LEU A 25 0.13 -11.46 -23.66
C LEU A 25 -0.45 -10.49 -22.64
N PHE A 26 -1.61 -10.81 -22.08
CA PHE A 26 -2.24 -10.01 -21.05
C PHE A 26 -1.75 -10.46 -19.67
N VAL A 27 -1.08 -9.56 -18.96
CA VAL A 27 -0.48 -9.83 -17.65
C VAL A 27 -1.27 -9.08 -16.58
N ILE A 28 -1.81 -9.82 -15.62
CA ILE A 28 -2.53 -9.28 -14.47
C ILE A 28 -1.69 -9.59 -13.24
N ILE A 29 -1.25 -8.54 -12.55
CA ILE A 29 -0.48 -8.64 -11.31
C ILE A 29 -1.08 -7.73 -10.25
N TYR A 30 -0.79 -8.04 -9.00
CA TYR A 30 -1.11 -7.20 -7.86
C TYR A 30 0.14 -6.44 -7.41
N ASP A 31 -0.01 -5.20 -7.00
CA ASP A 31 1.08 -4.37 -6.51
C ASP A 31 1.51 -4.79 -5.09
N GLU A 32 0.55 -5.18 -4.25
CA GLU A 32 0.79 -5.67 -2.89
C GLU A 32 -0.03 -6.91 -2.51
N HIS A 33 0.38 -7.56 -1.42
CA HIS A 33 -0.25 -8.79 -0.90
C HIS A 33 -1.52 -8.53 -0.07
N GLY A 34 -1.81 -7.26 0.28
CA GLY A 34 -3.00 -6.87 1.02
C GLY A 34 -3.01 -7.23 2.52
N GLY A 35 -1.85 -7.54 3.12
CA GLY A 35 -1.72 -7.80 4.57
C GLY A 35 -2.14 -9.21 5.02
N PHE A 36 -2.59 -10.06 4.10
CA PHE A 36 -2.98 -11.44 4.43
C PHE A 36 -1.75 -12.33 4.63
N TYR A 37 -1.90 -13.34 5.49
CA TYR A 37 -0.84 -14.31 5.74
C TYR A 37 -0.49 -15.10 4.45
N ASP A 38 0.80 -15.17 4.14
CA ASP A 38 1.38 -16.10 3.18
C ASP A 38 2.38 -17.01 3.91
N HIS A 39 2.34 -18.30 3.61
CA HIS A 39 3.19 -19.31 4.24
C HIS A 39 4.62 -19.37 3.66
N VAL A 40 4.85 -18.79 2.49
CA VAL A 40 6.16 -18.80 1.83
C VAL A 40 6.96 -17.59 2.30
N PRO A 41 8.13 -17.81 2.93
CA PRO A 41 9.02 -16.72 3.31
C PRO A 41 9.50 -15.92 2.08
N PRO A 42 9.57 -14.59 2.17
CA PRO A 42 10.11 -13.78 1.09
C PRO A 42 11.55 -14.16 0.72
N PRO A 43 11.88 -14.30 -0.58
CA PRO A 43 13.25 -14.57 -1.01
C PRO A 43 14.22 -13.44 -0.65
N VAL A 44 15.39 -13.82 -0.11
CA VAL A 44 16.47 -12.88 0.26
C VAL A 44 17.84 -13.31 -0.26
N THR A 45 17.96 -14.50 -0.85
CA THR A 45 19.26 -15.02 -1.31
C THR A 45 19.54 -14.61 -2.74
N GLY A 46 20.63 -13.87 -2.94
CA GLY A 46 21.10 -13.49 -4.29
C GLY A 46 20.20 -12.48 -5.00
N VAL A 47 19.34 -11.78 -4.25
CA VAL A 47 18.43 -10.73 -4.72
C VAL A 47 19.21 -9.41 -4.73
N PRO A 48 19.58 -8.84 -5.90
CA PRO A 48 20.48 -7.67 -5.95
C PRO A 48 19.79 -6.36 -5.56
N SER A 49 20.40 -5.45 -4.81
CA SER A 49 19.86 -4.08 -4.70
C SER A 49 19.69 -3.47 -6.12
N PRO A 50 18.57 -2.81 -6.45
CA PRO A 50 18.34 -2.31 -7.81
C PRO A 50 19.41 -1.32 -8.26
N ASP A 51 19.83 -0.42 -7.37
CA ASP A 51 20.72 0.72 -7.61
C ASP A 51 21.79 0.93 -6.52
N ASP A 52 21.96 -0.03 -5.61
CA ASP A 52 22.84 0.03 -4.43
C ASP A 52 22.51 1.13 -3.41
N ILE A 53 21.35 1.79 -3.53
CA ILE A 53 20.91 2.78 -2.55
C ILE A 53 20.49 2.07 -1.27
N VAL A 54 21.02 2.54 -0.14
CA VAL A 54 20.68 2.05 1.19
C VAL A 54 19.77 3.06 1.87
N GLY A 55 18.69 2.57 2.46
CA GLY A 55 17.76 3.37 3.24
C GLY A 55 18.44 4.07 4.43
N PRO A 56 17.84 5.14 4.96
CA PRO A 56 18.41 5.89 6.08
C PRO A 56 18.45 5.08 7.38
N GLU A 57 19.15 5.63 8.37
CA GLU A 57 19.09 5.15 9.76
C GLU A 57 17.65 5.21 10.31
N PRO A 58 17.29 4.33 11.26
CA PRO A 58 18.14 3.34 11.93
C PRO A 58 18.21 1.98 11.21
N TYR A 59 17.41 1.78 10.15
CA TYR A 59 17.18 0.45 9.61
C TYR A 59 18.16 0.06 8.49
N LYS A 60 18.75 1.03 7.78
CA LYS A 60 19.72 0.79 6.71
C LYS A 60 19.27 -0.29 5.71
N PHE A 61 18.01 -0.20 5.29
CA PHE A 61 17.40 -1.20 4.41
C PHE A 61 18.10 -1.19 3.04
N LYS A 62 18.66 -2.32 2.61
CA LYS A 62 19.52 -2.40 1.41
C LYS A 62 18.77 -2.69 0.12
N PHE A 63 17.47 -3.01 0.23
CA PHE A 63 16.66 -3.49 -0.89
C PHE A 63 17.25 -4.75 -1.55
N ASP A 64 17.87 -5.64 -0.76
CA ASP A 64 18.46 -6.92 -1.18
C ASP A 64 17.57 -8.13 -0.85
N GLY A 65 16.25 -7.91 -0.75
CA GLY A 65 15.23 -8.93 -0.53
C GLY A 65 13.94 -8.57 -1.27
N LEU A 66 13.11 -9.59 -1.53
CA LEU A 66 11.78 -9.42 -2.10
C LEU A 66 10.72 -9.26 -0.99
N GLY A 67 9.54 -8.81 -1.41
CA GLY A 67 8.35 -8.75 -0.55
C GLY A 67 7.60 -10.08 -0.48
N VAL A 68 6.47 -10.05 0.24
CA VAL A 68 5.50 -11.16 0.25
C VAL A 68 4.96 -11.40 -1.16
N ARG A 69 4.61 -12.65 -1.47
CA ARG A 69 4.07 -13.01 -2.77
C ARG A 69 2.78 -12.25 -3.07
N VAL A 70 2.61 -11.97 -4.36
CA VAL A 70 1.39 -11.40 -4.93
C VAL A 70 0.89 -12.31 -6.05
N PRO A 71 -0.43 -12.38 -6.31
CA PRO A 71 -0.93 -13.15 -7.44
C PRO A 71 -0.44 -12.59 -8.78
N ALA A 72 -0.16 -13.49 -9.71
CA ALA A 72 0.16 -13.18 -11.10
C ALA A 72 -0.61 -14.13 -12.03
N ILE A 73 -1.32 -13.57 -13.01
CA ILE A 73 -2.10 -14.31 -13.99
C ILE A 73 -1.67 -13.86 -15.38
N LEU A 74 -1.31 -14.82 -16.23
CA LEU A 74 -0.89 -14.57 -17.61
C LEU A 74 -1.90 -15.20 -18.55
N VAL A 75 -2.42 -14.40 -19.48
CA VAL A 75 -3.52 -14.77 -20.36
C VAL A 75 -3.12 -14.53 -21.81
N SER A 76 -3.14 -15.58 -22.61
CA SER A 76 -2.82 -15.53 -24.04
C SER A 76 -3.33 -16.80 -24.74
N PRO A 77 -3.71 -16.74 -26.04
CA PRO A 77 -4.02 -17.96 -26.79
C PRO A 77 -2.80 -18.88 -27.00
N TRP A 78 -1.59 -18.40 -26.69
CA TRP A 78 -0.35 -19.18 -26.81
C TRP A 78 0.00 -19.99 -25.56
N ILE A 79 -0.88 -20.03 -24.55
CA ILE A 79 -0.66 -20.72 -23.28
C ILE A 79 -1.58 -21.95 -23.20
N GLU A 80 -1.00 -23.12 -22.89
CA GLU A 80 -1.76 -24.34 -22.63
C GLU A 80 -2.70 -24.18 -21.42
N PRO A 81 -3.95 -24.68 -21.48
CA PRO A 81 -4.87 -24.61 -20.37
C PRO A 81 -4.33 -25.38 -19.16
N GLY A 82 -4.46 -24.79 -17.98
CA GLY A 82 -3.95 -25.38 -16.74
C GLY A 82 -2.44 -25.23 -16.52
N THR A 83 -1.76 -24.41 -17.32
CA THR A 83 -0.33 -24.09 -17.09
C THR A 83 -0.14 -23.39 -15.76
N VAL A 84 0.76 -23.91 -14.91
CA VAL A 84 1.20 -23.29 -13.66
C VAL A 84 2.72 -23.09 -13.74
N LEU A 85 3.17 -21.86 -13.53
CA LEU A 85 4.58 -21.53 -13.40
C LEU A 85 4.95 -21.41 -11.92
N HIS A 86 5.88 -22.26 -11.47
CA HIS A 86 6.34 -22.23 -10.08
C HIS A 86 7.55 -21.32 -9.85
N GLY A 87 8.37 -21.10 -10.87
CA GLY A 87 9.56 -20.26 -10.81
C GLY A 87 10.11 -20.03 -12.22
N PRO A 88 10.97 -19.02 -12.41
CA PRO A 88 11.49 -18.70 -13.72
C PRO A 88 12.66 -19.61 -14.12
N SER A 89 12.89 -19.68 -15.43
CA SER A 89 14.21 -19.99 -15.97
C SER A 89 14.96 -18.67 -16.13
N GLY A 90 15.55 -18.17 -15.05
CA GLY A 90 16.18 -16.85 -15.03
C GLY A 90 17.67 -16.86 -15.34
N PRO A 91 18.29 -15.68 -15.58
CA PRO A 91 19.71 -15.60 -15.89
C PRO A 91 20.60 -16.11 -14.74
N TYR A 92 20.08 -16.18 -13.51
CA TYR A 92 20.75 -16.72 -12.35
C TYR A 92 19.93 -17.85 -11.70
N PRO A 93 20.57 -18.82 -11.01
CA PRO A 93 19.85 -19.85 -10.27
C PRO A 93 18.96 -19.32 -9.14
N THR A 94 19.19 -18.08 -8.70
CA THR A 94 18.40 -17.42 -7.65
C THR A 94 17.30 -16.52 -8.21
N SER A 95 17.20 -16.34 -9.53
CA SER A 95 16.20 -15.48 -10.15
C SER A 95 14.79 -15.90 -9.76
N GLU A 96 13.94 -14.93 -9.47
CA GLU A 96 12.52 -15.12 -9.14
C GLU A 96 11.62 -14.35 -10.12
N PHE A 97 10.32 -14.68 -10.11
CA PHE A 97 9.32 -13.80 -10.69
C PHE A 97 8.93 -12.71 -9.69
N GLU A 98 9.08 -11.46 -10.09
CA GLU A 98 8.70 -10.27 -9.31
C GLU A 98 8.34 -9.11 -10.26
N HIS A 99 7.96 -7.94 -9.75
CA HIS A 99 7.46 -6.84 -10.59
C HIS A 99 8.41 -6.42 -11.72
N SER A 100 9.72 -6.54 -11.52
CA SER A 100 10.75 -6.24 -12.50
C SER A 100 10.91 -7.32 -13.58
N SER A 101 10.21 -8.45 -13.45
CA SER A 101 10.00 -9.40 -14.55
C SER A 101 9.24 -8.77 -15.72
N ILE A 102 8.42 -7.75 -15.50
CA ILE A 102 7.73 -7.00 -16.56
C ILE A 102 8.75 -6.27 -17.46
N PRO A 103 9.55 -5.30 -16.96
CA PRO A 103 10.56 -4.64 -17.79
C PRO A 103 11.61 -5.61 -18.33
N ALA A 104 11.99 -6.66 -17.58
CA ALA A 104 12.90 -7.69 -18.07
C ALA A 104 12.33 -8.43 -19.30
N THR A 105 11.04 -8.79 -19.26
CA THR A 105 10.32 -9.43 -20.37
C THR A 105 10.21 -8.50 -21.57
N VAL A 106 9.85 -7.23 -21.36
CA VAL A 106 9.79 -6.21 -22.43
C VAL A 106 11.17 -6.04 -23.08
N LYS A 107 12.22 -5.90 -22.28
CA LYS A 107 13.60 -5.81 -22.79
C LYS A 107 13.95 -7.02 -23.64
N LYS A 108 13.58 -8.23 -23.22
CA LYS A 108 13.88 -9.47 -23.94
C LYS A 108 13.11 -9.58 -25.25
N ILE A 109 11.79 -9.34 -25.23
CA ILE A 109 10.93 -9.45 -26.42
C ILE A 109 11.31 -8.40 -27.48
N PHE A 110 11.61 -7.17 -27.07
CA PHE A 110 11.94 -6.08 -28.00
C PHE A 110 13.44 -5.89 -28.23
N ASN A 111 14.28 -6.77 -27.65
CA ASN A 111 15.74 -6.72 -27.75
C ASN A 111 16.31 -5.33 -27.42
N LEU A 112 15.85 -4.73 -26.32
CA LEU A 112 16.35 -3.42 -25.87
C LEU A 112 17.79 -3.55 -25.37
N ARG A 113 18.57 -2.47 -25.52
CA ARG A 113 20.03 -2.50 -25.32
C ARG A 113 20.45 -2.75 -23.88
N GLU A 114 19.77 -2.10 -22.93
CA GLU A 114 20.18 -2.07 -21.53
C GLU A 114 18.99 -2.42 -20.63
N PHE A 115 19.31 -2.94 -19.45
CA PHE A 115 18.37 -3.06 -18.33
C PHE A 115 18.30 -1.73 -17.58
N LEU A 116 17.19 -1.48 -16.88
CA LEU A 116 16.99 -0.26 -16.11
C LEU A 116 17.79 -0.26 -14.80
N THR A 117 17.94 -1.44 -14.19
CA THR A 117 18.54 -1.66 -12.87
C THR A 117 19.23 -3.03 -12.82
N LYS A 118 19.85 -3.35 -11.68
CA LYS A 118 20.33 -4.73 -11.43
C LYS A 118 19.19 -5.71 -11.18
N ARG A 119 18.03 -5.22 -10.74
CA ARG A 119 16.86 -6.03 -10.38
C ARG A 119 16.20 -6.63 -11.62
N ASP A 120 15.88 -5.84 -12.63
CA ASP A 120 15.33 -6.35 -13.89
C ASP A 120 16.37 -7.12 -14.73
N ALA A 121 17.66 -6.85 -14.56
CA ALA A 121 18.71 -7.71 -15.13
C ALA A 121 18.76 -9.12 -14.51
N TRP A 122 18.31 -9.25 -13.26
CA TRP A 122 18.29 -10.50 -12.51
C TRP A 122 16.95 -11.24 -12.59
N ALA A 123 15.84 -10.52 -12.75
CA ALA A 123 14.49 -11.07 -12.73
C ALA A 123 14.24 -12.12 -13.82
N GLY A 124 13.38 -13.09 -13.50
CA GLY A 124 12.87 -14.04 -14.49
C GLY A 124 11.96 -13.37 -15.53
N THR A 125 11.91 -13.90 -16.75
CA THR A 125 11.08 -13.36 -17.85
C THR A 125 9.94 -14.30 -18.22
N PHE A 126 8.82 -13.74 -18.69
CA PHE A 126 7.55 -14.47 -18.82
C PHE A 126 7.37 -15.25 -20.13
N GLU A 127 8.18 -15.00 -21.16
CA GLU A 127 8.00 -15.63 -22.48
C GLU A 127 8.07 -17.16 -22.45
N CYS A 128 8.70 -17.74 -21.42
CA CYS A 128 8.70 -19.19 -21.20
C CYS A 128 7.30 -19.80 -21.01
N VAL A 129 6.30 -18.98 -20.64
CA VAL A 129 4.89 -19.42 -20.51
C VAL A 129 4.23 -19.70 -21.86
N LEU A 130 4.74 -19.11 -22.94
CA LEU A 130 4.20 -19.24 -24.28
C LEU A 130 4.63 -20.60 -24.86
N ASN A 131 3.97 -21.65 -24.40
CA ASN A 131 4.36 -23.04 -24.59
C ASN A 131 3.71 -23.72 -25.81
N ARG A 132 3.14 -22.93 -26.74
CA ARG A 132 2.46 -23.42 -27.94
C ARG A 132 3.09 -22.91 -29.23
N SER A 133 3.04 -23.73 -30.27
CA SER A 133 3.44 -23.37 -31.64
C SER A 133 2.30 -22.77 -32.48
N SER A 134 1.05 -22.89 -32.03
CA SER A 134 -0.12 -22.29 -32.67
C SER A 134 -1.13 -21.80 -31.62
N PRO A 135 -1.81 -20.66 -31.85
CA PRO A 135 -2.75 -20.09 -30.90
C PRO A 135 -3.95 -21.02 -30.73
N ARG A 136 -4.48 -21.05 -29.51
CA ARG A 136 -5.70 -21.77 -29.15
C ARG A 136 -6.93 -21.10 -29.74
N THR A 137 -7.87 -21.93 -30.17
CA THR A 137 -9.18 -21.50 -30.70
C THR A 137 -10.31 -21.66 -29.69
N ASP A 138 -10.04 -22.31 -28.55
CA ASP A 138 -10.99 -22.61 -27.49
C ASP A 138 -10.95 -21.59 -26.32
N CYS A 139 -10.25 -20.46 -26.49
CA CYS A 139 -10.26 -19.39 -25.50
C CYS A 139 -11.67 -18.78 -25.37
N PRO A 140 -12.21 -18.64 -24.13
CA PRO A 140 -13.52 -18.04 -23.89
C PRO A 140 -13.68 -16.70 -24.60
N VAL A 141 -14.86 -16.44 -25.16
CA VAL A 141 -15.16 -15.13 -25.77
C VAL A 141 -15.65 -14.15 -24.71
N SER A 142 -16.37 -14.67 -23.70
CA SER A 142 -16.83 -13.94 -22.53
C SER A 142 -16.49 -14.71 -21.26
N LEU A 143 -16.32 -13.99 -20.15
CA LEU A 143 -16.15 -14.56 -18.81
C LEU A 143 -17.47 -14.52 -18.03
N PRO A 144 -17.64 -15.35 -16.99
CA PRO A 144 -18.82 -15.27 -16.13
C PRO A 144 -18.96 -13.90 -15.45
N GLU A 145 -20.20 -13.47 -15.20
CA GLU A 145 -20.46 -12.25 -14.42
C GLU A 145 -19.96 -12.40 -12.98
N PRO A 146 -19.15 -11.45 -12.47
CA PRO A 146 -18.70 -11.50 -11.09
C PRO A 146 -19.87 -11.43 -10.11
N VAL A 147 -19.91 -12.39 -9.19
CA VAL A 147 -20.91 -12.41 -8.11
C VAL A 147 -20.66 -11.22 -7.18
N LYS A 148 -21.69 -10.43 -6.92
CA LYS A 148 -21.65 -9.43 -5.85
C LYS A 148 -21.56 -10.16 -4.52
N MET A 149 -20.44 -10.00 -3.81
CA MET A 149 -20.22 -10.71 -2.54
C MET A 149 -21.11 -10.24 -1.39
N ARG A 150 -21.80 -9.10 -1.51
CA ARG A 150 -22.83 -8.65 -0.57
C ARG A 150 -23.96 -7.94 -1.31
N GLU A 151 -25.19 -8.38 -1.09
CA GLU A 151 -26.34 -7.48 -1.16
C GLU A 151 -26.24 -6.60 0.09
N ILE A 152 -26.13 -5.28 -0.08
CA ILE A 152 -26.15 -4.36 1.07
C ILE A 152 -27.60 -4.33 1.55
N GLU A 153 -28.00 -5.25 2.42
CA GLU A 153 -29.16 -5.01 3.25
C GLU A 153 -28.77 -4.01 4.35
N ALA A 154 -29.45 -2.87 4.39
CA ALA A 154 -29.20 -1.74 5.28
C ALA A 154 -29.41 -2.04 6.78
N ASN A 155 -29.60 -3.30 7.18
CA ASN A 155 -29.96 -3.68 8.54
C ASN A 155 -28.77 -3.88 9.50
N TYR A 156 -27.54 -3.55 9.10
CA TYR A 156 -26.35 -3.76 9.93
C TYR A 156 -25.89 -2.52 10.71
N GLU A 157 -26.53 -1.36 10.56
CA GLU A 157 -26.17 -0.16 11.31
C GLU A 157 -26.21 -0.39 12.83
N ASP A 158 -27.22 -1.13 13.30
CA ASP A 158 -27.40 -1.53 14.70
C ASP A 158 -26.66 -2.82 15.10
N ALA A 159 -25.89 -3.42 14.19
CA ALA A 159 -25.11 -4.62 14.51
C ALA A 159 -23.91 -4.28 15.41
N LYS A 160 -23.44 -5.28 16.17
CA LYS A 160 -22.13 -5.19 16.83
C LYS A 160 -21.02 -5.18 15.78
N LEU A 161 -19.91 -4.53 16.10
CA LEU A 161 -18.72 -4.54 15.25
C LEU A 161 -18.15 -5.95 15.10
N SER A 162 -17.61 -6.27 13.92
CA SER A 162 -16.68 -7.38 13.78
C SER A 162 -15.32 -6.99 14.36
N GLU A 163 -14.50 -7.98 14.71
CA GLU A 163 -13.13 -7.76 15.23
C GLU A 163 -12.33 -6.79 14.33
N PHE A 164 -12.35 -7.01 13.01
CA PHE A 164 -11.73 -6.09 12.05
C PHE A 164 -12.27 -4.65 12.12
N GLN A 165 -13.57 -4.47 12.32
CA GLN A 165 -14.16 -3.14 12.45
C GLN A 165 -13.77 -2.47 13.78
N GLU A 166 -13.64 -3.24 14.86
CA GLU A 166 -13.11 -2.75 16.13
C GLU A 166 -11.67 -2.26 15.99
N GLU A 167 -10.82 -3.01 15.30
CA GLU A 167 -9.43 -2.62 15.02
C GLU A 167 -9.34 -1.32 14.21
N LEU A 168 -10.22 -1.13 13.22
CA LEU A 168 -10.28 0.11 12.45
C LEU A 168 -10.65 1.32 13.33
N VAL A 169 -11.61 1.15 14.25
CA VAL A 169 -11.98 2.21 15.22
C VAL A 169 -10.79 2.53 16.13
N GLN A 170 -10.11 1.50 16.64
CA GLN A 170 -8.93 1.66 17.49
C GLN A 170 -7.78 2.36 16.76
N LEU A 171 -7.53 2.01 15.49
CA LEU A 171 -6.55 2.69 14.65
C LEU A 171 -6.90 4.18 14.50
N CYS A 172 -8.16 4.51 14.25
CA CYS A 172 -8.61 5.90 14.18
C CYS A 172 -8.48 6.64 15.53
N ALA A 173 -8.65 5.95 16.66
CA ALA A 173 -8.40 6.52 17.97
C ALA A 173 -6.93 6.94 18.15
N VAL A 174 -5.99 6.17 17.58
CA VAL A 174 -4.57 6.54 17.55
C VAL A 174 -4.35 7.84 16.79
N LEU A 175 -4.99 8.01 15.62
CA LEU A 175 -4.84 9.22 14.78
C LEU A 175 -5.19 10.51 15.52
N LYS A 176 -6.23 10.47 16.38
CA LYS A 176 -6.64 11.62 17.20
C LYS A 176 -6.06 11.61 18.63
N GLY A 177 -5.07 10.75 18.89
CA GLY A 177 -4.33 10.64 20.15
C GLY A 177 -5.10 10.11 21.36
N GLU A 178 -6.24 9.45 21.15
CA GLU A 178 -7.03 8.84 22.24
C GLU A 178 -6.45 7.52 22.75
N HIS A 179 -5.44 6.98 22.08
CA HIS A 179 -4.68 5.80 22.54
C HIS A 179 -4.02 6.01 23.92
N ALA A 180 -3.84 7.26 24.35
CA ALA A 180 -3.31 7.61 25.66
C ALA A 180 -4.38 7.60 26.79
N GLN A 181 -5.65 7.36 26.46
CA GLN A 181 -6.74 7.37 27.43
C GLN A 181 -7.04 5.97 27.96
N ASP A 182 -7.53 5.88 29.20
CA ASP A 182 -7.74 4.61 29.91
C ASP A 182 -8.75 3.66 29.24
N HIS A 183 -9.59 4.17 28.33
CA HIS A 183 -10.61 3.38 27.65
C HIS A 183 -10.09 2.66 26.39
N PHE A 184 -8.87 2.96 25.93
CA PHE A 184 -8.24 2.26 24.80
C PHE A 184 -7.57 0.93 25.25
N PRO A 185 -7.51 -0.13 24.41
CA PRO A 185 -8.21 -0.28 23.13
C PRO A 185 -9.62 -0.87 23.26
N HIS A 186 -9.86 -1.74 24.24
CA HIS A 186 -11.06 -2.59 24.25
C HIS A 186 -12.33 -1.90 24.77
N ARG A 187 -12.23 -0.98 25.74
CA ARG A 187 -13.42 -0.29 26.27
C ARG A 187 -13.97 0.75 25.29
N LEU A 188 -13.14 1.26 24.38
CA LEU A 188 -13.53 2.20 23.32
C LEU A 188 -14.62 1.60 22.44
N VAL A 189 -14.42 0.36 22.00
CA VAL A 189 -15.27 -0.33 21.03
C VAL A 189 -16.35 -1.17 21.69
N GLN A 190 -16.33 -1.27 23.03
CA GLN A 190 -17.24 -2.10 23.79
C GLN A 190 -18.71 -1.71 23.54
N ASP A 191 -19.47 -2.67 23.03
CA ASP A 191 -20.90 -2.52 22.68
C ASP A 191 -21.21 -1.44 21.64
N MET A 192 -20.19 -0.95 20.92
CA MET A 192 -20.34 0.00 19.83
C MET A 192 -21.12 -0.63 18.66
N LYS A 193 -22.02 0.16 18.08
CA LYS A 193 -22.76 -0.21 16.86
C LYS A 193 -22.03 0.26 15.62
N VAL A 194 -22.30 -0.39 14.48
CA VAL A 194 -21.67 -0.05 13.20
C VAL A 194 -21.86 1.43 12.85
N PHE A 195 -23.06 2.00 13.03
CA PHE A 195 -23.27 3.42 12.72
C PHE A 195 -22.42 4.35 13.61
N GLN A 196 -22.30 4.02 14.90
CA GLN A 196 -21.49 4.79 15.86
C GLN A 196 -20.01 4.72 15.49
N ALA A 197 -19.54 3.54 15.05
CA ALA A 197 -18.18 3.37 14.57
C ALA A 197 -17.90 4.20 13.31
N VAL A 198 -18.85 4.24 12.36
CA VAL A 198 -18.73 5.06 11.14
C VAL A 198 -18.63 6.55 11.49
N GLU A 199 -19.52 7.05 12.36
CA GLU A 199 -19.47 8.44 12.84
C GLU A 199 -18.15 8.74 13.56
N TYR A 200 -17.71 7.85 14.44
CA TYR A 200 -16.45 8.00 15.18
C TYR A 200 -15.24 8.04 14.24
N VAL A 201 -15.13 7.10 13.31
CA VAL A 201 -14.02 7.03 12.32
C VAL A 201 -14.01 8.28 11.45
N GLY A 202 -15.17 8.72 10.96
CA GLY A 202 -15.29 9.95 10.18
C GLY A 202 -14.81 11.19 10.95
N GLY A 203 -15.26 11.34 12.20
CA GLY A 203 -14.85 12.44 13.07
C GLY A 203 -13.37 12.40 13.44
N ALA A 204 -12.82 11.22 13.73
CA ALA A 204 -11.41 11.03 14.04
C ALA A 204 -10.51 11.41 12.86
N PHE A 205 -10.89 10.97 11.66
CA PHE A 205 -10.16 11.29 10.43
C PHE A 205 -10.24 12.79 10.09
N GLN A 206 -11.41 13.41 10.27
CA GLN A 206 -11.55 14.85 10.07
C GLN A 206 -10.67 15.64 11.05
N LYS A 207 -10.68 15.26 12.33
CA LYS A 207 -9.80 15.88 13.33
C LYS A 207 -8.32 15.75 12.96
N PHE A 208 -7.89 14.57 12.52
CA PHE A 208 -6.52 14.35 12.08
C PHE A 208 -6.14 15.28 10.92
N LYS A 209 -7.02 15.40 9.92
CA LYS A 209 -6.84 16.35 8.81
C LYS A 209 -6.71 17.79 9.30
N ASP A 210 -7.61 18.23 10.18
CA ASP A 210 -7.58 19.58 10.72
C ASP A 210 -6.26 19.85 11.48
N ASP A 211 -5.76 18.86 12.23
CA ASP A 211 -4.49 18.96 12.95
C ASP A 211 -3.29 19.00 11.99
N CYS A 212 -3.32 18.27 10.87
CA CYS A 212 -2.33 18.36 9.78
C CYS A 212 -2.32 19.75 9.15
N ASP A 213 -3.49 20.29 8.78
CA ASP A 213 -3.61 21.63 8.20
C ASP A 213 -3.13 22.70 9.19
N ASN A 214 -3.38 22.51 10.49
CA ASN A 214 -2.85 23.37 11.54
C ASN A 214 -1.32 23.29 11.63
N ALA A 215 -0.72 22.10 11.55
CA ALA A 215 0.73 21.94 11.59
C ALA A 215 1.39 22.66 10.42
N ILE A 216 0.89 22.47 9.19
CA ILE A 216 1.39 23.13 7.98
C ILE A 216 1.30 24.65 8.12
N ARG A 217 0.14 25.18 8.56
CA ARG A 217 -0.03 26.63 8.80
C ARG A 217 0.94 27.20 9.83
N ASN A 218 1.40 26.39 10.77
CA ASN A 218 2.38 26.76 11.79
C ASN A 218 3.84 26.50 11.35
N GLY A 219 4.08 26.18 10.08
CA GLY A 219 5.42 26.03 9.51
C GLY A 219 6.03 24.64 9.66
N ALA A 220 5.22 23.61 9.94
CA ALA A 220 5.68 22.23 9.86
C ALA A 220 5.97 21.85 8.40
N ASP A 221 7.05 21.09 8.19
CA ASP A 221 7.37 20.51 6.88
C ASP A 221 6.60 19.19 6.63
N GLU A 222 6.73 18.65 5.41
CA GLU A 222 6.01 17.45 4.95
C GLU A 222 6.39 16.16 5.70
N SER A 223 7.49 16.17 6.46
CA SER A 223 7.92 15.04 7.28
C SER A 223 7.42 15.09 8.72
N HIS A 224 6.69 16.14 9.09
CA HIS A 224 6.18 16.33 10.44
C HIS A 224 5.09 15.31 10.78
N ILE A 225 5.32 14.52 11.83
CA ILE A 225 4.35 13.55 12.33
C ILE A 225 3.37 14.25 13.28
N VAL A 226 2.10 14.32 12.87
CA VAL A 226 1.03 14.93 13.66
C VAL A 226 0.47 13.91 14.64
N CYS A 227 0.82 14.06 15.92
CA CYS A 227 0.26 13.28 17.02
C CYS A 227 -0.65 14.17 17.87
N SER A 228 -1.97 14.01 17.75
CA SER A 228 -2.96 14.81 18.46
C SER A 228 -3.08 14.43 19.95
N LEU A 229 -2.07 14.71 20.77
CA LEU A 229 -2.19 14.53 22.22
C LEU A 229 -3.22 15.55 22.78
N ALA A 230 -4.37 15.10 23.28
CA ALA A 230 -5.33 15.97 23.97
C ALA A 230 -5.01 16.13 25.47
N PRO A 231 -5.29 17.29 26.12
CA PRO A 231 -4.89 18.65 25.77
C PRO A 231 -3.88 19.25 26.79
N HIS A 232 -3.12 20.23 26.31
CA HIS A 232 -2.44 21.32 27.03
C HIS A 232 -2.05 21.13 28.50
N GLN A 233 -0.73 20.97 28.76
CA GLN A 233 -0.17 21.60 29.96
C GLN A 233 -0.31 23.12 29.81
N PRO A 234 -0.86 23.84 30.82
CA PRO A 234 -0.92 25.29 30.76
C PRO A 234 0.51 25.82 30.61
N LYS A 235 0.73 26.68 29.60
CA LYS A 235 1.97 27.46 29.50
C LYS A 235 2.19 28.11 30.86
N ARG A 236 3.23 27.67 31.58
CA ARG A 236 3.62 28.23 32.86
C ARG A 236 3.81 29.74 32.64
N ARG A 237 2.85 30.55 33.11
CA ARG A 237 2.96 32.00 33.12
C ARG A 237 4.19 32.29 33.98
N VAL A 238 5.30 32.65 33.34
CA VAL A 238 6.41 33.25 34.07
C VAL A 238 5.84 34.54 34.64
N SER A 239 5.61 34.57 35.95
CA SER A 239 5.31 35.82 36.62
C SER A 239 6.52 36.71 36.35
N ARG A 240 6.32 37.78 35.58
CA ARG A 240 7.32 38.84 35.51
C ARG A 240 7.34 39.45 36.90
N SER A 241 8.29 39.02 37.71
CA SER A 241 8.65 39.70 38.94
C SER A 241 8.73 41.20 38.67
N PHE A 242 8.08 41.96 39.53
CA PHE A 242 7.98 43.43 39.53
C PHE A 242 9.37 44.12 39.62
N ALA A 243 10.45 43.36 39.83
CA ALA A 243 11.80 43.85 40.05
C ALA A 243 12.62 44.19 38.79
N ARG A 244 12.03 44.23 37.58
CA ARG A 244 12.74 44.67 36.35
C ARG A 244 12.36 46.04 35.81
N LYS A 245 11.55 46.82 36.54
CA LYS A 245 11.27 48.24 36.22
C LYS A 245 12.11 49.25 37.01
N LEU A 246 13.05 48.81 37.86
CA LEU A 246 13.87 49.72 38.69
C LEU A 246 15.30 49.97 38.19
N CYS A 247 15.76 49.35 37.10
CA CYS A 247 17.14 49.48 36.64
C CYS A 247 17.29 49.73 35.12
N SER A 248 16.59 50.73 34.59
CA SER A 248 16.87 51.23 33.23
C SER A 248 16.78 52.75 33.08
N CYS A 249 16.90 53.52 34.17
CA CYS A 249 16.86 55.00 34.10
C CYS A 249 17.98 55.68 34.91
N LEU A 250 19.19 55.09 34.96
CA LEU A 250 20.37 55.73 35.56
C LEU A 250 21.59 55.61 34.62
N THR A 251 21.47 56.16 33.42
CA THR A 251 22.61 56.66 32.63
C THR A 251 22.06 57.71 31.67
N CYS A 252 22.10 59.00 32.05
CA CYS A 252 22.21 60.17 31.15
C CYS A 252 22.22 61.49 31.97
N GLY A 253 23.41 62.12 32.07
CA GLY A 253 23.65 63.58 32.26
C GLY A 253 24.10 64.06 33.65
N PRO A 254 24.86 65.18 33.80
CA PRO A 254 25.67 65.95 32.83
C PRO A 254 27.14 66.25 33.29
N ASN A 255 28.06 66.37 32.32
CA ASN A 255 29.22 67.30 32.21
C ASN A 255 30.27 66.73 31.23
#